data_AF-A0A9D7M1M5-F1
#
_entry.id   AF-A0A9D7M1M5-F1
#
_cell.length_a   1.000
_cell.length_b   1.000
_cell.length_c   1.000
_cell.angle_alpha   90.00
_cell.angle_beta   90.00
_cell.angle_gamma   90.00
#
_symmetry.space_group_name_H-M   'P 1'
#
loop_
_entity.id
_entity.type
_entity.pdbx_description
1 polymer ?
#
loop_
_entity_poly.entity_id
_entity_poly.type
_entity_poly.pdbx_seq_one_letter_code
_entity_poly.pdbx_strand_id
1 'polypeptide(L)'
;MTKTYGLKVVMGLLTGGDGELLTSLGINLLGLKFSRSDEEEADEYAVKYLSDTDYNPKAFAGFFERMEKEGGSMGPLQFLSTHPNPENRVKKINDFWVLEGSKEGADHQKSFQKLESLLPDNTTF
;
A
#
# COMPACT_ATOMS: atom_id res chain seq x y z
N MET A 1 13.68 8.02 -3.51
CA MET A 1 15.18 8.03 -3.63
C MET A 1 15.83 9.33 -3.17
N THR A 2 15.34 10.52 -3.57
CA THR A 2 15.96 11.81 -3.21
C THR A 2 16.06 12.05 -1.70
N LYS A 3 15.03 11.67 -0.93
CA LYS A 3 15.01 11.77 0.55
C LYS A 3 16.16 10.98 1.21
N THR A 4 16.47 9.79 0.69
CA THR A 4 17.50 8.89 1.20
C THR A 4 18.92 9.42 0.93
N TYR A 5 19.15 10.00 -0.24
CA TYR A 5 20.45 10.59 -0.58
C TYR A 5 20.73 11.88 0.20
N GLY A 6 19.74 12.75 0.36
CA GLY A 6 19.88 13.96 1.19
C GLY A 6 20.23 13.62 2.65
N LEU A 7 19.55 12.61 3.20
CA LEU A 7 19.83 12.11 4.54
C LEU A 7 21.24 11.53 4.67
N LYS A 8 21.71 10.75 3.68
CA LYS A 8 23.09 10.21 3.64
C LYS A 8 24.14 11.32 3.76
N VAL A 9 23.96 12.42 3.02
CA VAL A 9 24.89 13.56 3.05
C VAL A 9 24.89 14.22 4.41
N VAL A 10 23.71 14.52 4.97
CA VAL A 10 23.60 15.15 6.31
C VAL A 10 24.20 14.26 7.39
N MET A 11 23.90 12.96 7.38
CA MET A 11 24.38 12.05 8.41
C MET A 11 25.89 11.76 8.30
N GLY A 12 26.44 11.76 7.08
CA GLY A 12 27.87 11.70 6.85
C GLY A 12 28.61 12.93 7.40
N LEU A 13 28.04 14.13 7.24
CA LEU A 13 28.59 15.36 7.83
C LEU A 13 28.54 15.35 9.36
N LEU A 14 27.45 14.86 9.95
CA LEU A 14 27.26 14.84 11.41
C LEU A 14 28.15 13.82 12.13
N THR A 15 28.43 12.67 11.49
CA THR A 15 29.20 11.58 12.10
C THR A 15 30.69 11.63 11.77
N GLY A 16 31.15 12.62 10.99
CA GLY A 16 32.55 12.75 10.59
C GLY A 16 33.06 11.63 9.69
N GLY A 17 32.17 10.78 9.16
CA GLY A 17 32.54 9.63 8.31
C GLY A 17 32.70 8.30 9.04
N ASP A 18 32.84 8.28 10.37
CA ASP A 18 33.19 7.06 11.13
C ASP A 18 31.98 6.27 11.67
N GLY A 19 30.78 6.85 11.58
CA GLY A 19 29.53 6.26 12.09
C GLY A 19 28.81 5.34 11.12
N GLU A 20 29.51 4.60 10.26
CA GLU A 20 28.93 3.93 9.08
C GLU A 20 27.85 2.88 9.41
N LEU A 21 28.02 2.11 10.49
CA LEU A 21 27.01 1.15 10.96
C LEU A 21 25.75 1.83 11.49
N LEU A 22 25.90 2.87 12.31
CA LEU A 22 24.79 3.68 12.83
C LEU A 22 24.04 4.41 11.71
N THR A 23 24.81 4.93 10.75
CA THR A 23 24.29 5.64 9.58
C THR A 23 23.51 4.69 8.66
N SER A 24 24.05 3.51 8.37
CA SER A 24 23.38 2.51 7.53
C SER A 24 22.10 1.97 8.18
N LEU A 25 22.10 1.67 9.48
CA LEU A 25 20.86 1.29 10.19
C LEU A 25 19.82 2.41 10.14
N GLY A 26 20.21 3.64 10.44
CA GLY A 26 19.31 4.80 10.41
C GLY A 26 18.70 5.03 9.02
N ILE A 27 19.51 4.92 7.96
CA ILE A 27 19.05 5.06 6.57
C ILE A 27 18.07 3.95 6.18
N ASN A 28 18.34 2.69 6.55
CA ASN A 28 17.44 1.58 6.25
C ASN A 28 16.09 1.75 6.97
N LEU A 29 16.11 2.09 8.26
CA LEU A 29 14.88 2.34 9.02
C LEU A 29 14.07 3.52 8.45
N LEU A 30 14.74 4.59 8.03
CA LEU A 30 14.09 5.73 7.40
C LEU A 30 13.57 5.38 6.01
N GLY A 31 14.28 4.55 5.24
CA GLY A 31 13.80 4.00 3.97
C GLY A 31 12.52 3.18 4.14
N LEU A 32 12.47 2.29 5.13
CA LEU A 32 11.26 1.53 5.47
C LEU A 32 10.12 2.45 5.90
N LYS A 33 10.41 3.48 6.71
CA LYS A 33 9.40 4.47 7.12
C LYS A 33 8.84 5.24 5.92
N PHE A 34 9.70 5.67 5.00
CA PHE A 34 9.25 6.36 3.78
C PHE A 34 8.40 5.44 2.91
N SER A 35 8.80 4.18 2.73
CA SER A 35 7.97 3.22 2.01
C SER A 35 6.59 3.05 2.65
N ARG A 36 6.50 2.93 3.99
CA ARG A 36 5.21 2.85 4.69
C ARG A 36 4.37 4.13 4.54
N SER A 37 4.98 5.31 4.57
CA SER A 37 4.25 6.56 4.35
C SER A 37 3.77 6.72 2.91
N ASP A 38 4.56 6.25 1.94
CA ASP A 38 4.20 6.30 0.52
C ASP A 38 3.01 5.34 0.24
N GLU A 39 2.96 4.16 0.87
CA GLU A 39 1.78 3.26 0.83
C GLU A 39 0.53 3.88 1.48
N GLU A 40 0.69 4.52 2.63
CA GLU A 40 -0.40 5.18 3.35
C GLU A 40 -1.00 6.34 2.54
N GLU A 41 -0.15 7.18 1.96
CA GLU A 41 -0.59 8.26 1.06
C GLU A 41 -1.32 7.68 -0.17
N ALA A 42 -0.79 6.62 -0.77
CA ALA A 42 -1.44 5.97 -1.90
C ALA A 42 -2.84 5.42 -1.55
N ASP A 43 -3.00 4.82 -0.37
CA ASP A 43 -4.30 4.32 0.11
C ASP A 43 -5.31 5.46 0.35
N GLU A 44 -4.88 6.56 0.95
CA GLU A 44 -5.73 7.74 1.15
C GLU A 44 -6.24 8.29 -0.19
N TYR A 45 -5.35 8.42 -1.18
CA TYR A 45 -5.74 8.87 -2.51
C TYR A 45 -6.65 7.86 -3.23
N ALA A 46 -6.45 6.56 -3.03
CA ALA A 46 -7.37 5.56 -3.56
C ALA A 46 -8.80 5.76 -3.02
N VAL A 47 -8.95 6.02 -1.72
CA VAL A 47 -10.25 6.36 -1.11
C VAL A 47 -10.81 7.65 -1.72
N LYS A 48 -10.00 8.72 -1.82
CA LYS A 48 -10.44 9.99 -2.41
C LYS A 48 -10.94 9.82 -3.84
N TYR A 49 -10.17 9.13 -4.69
CA TYR A 49 -10.53 8.92 -6.09
C TYR A 49 -11.79 8.06 -6.24
N LEU A 50 -11.99 7.05 -5.39
CA LEU A 50 -13.20 6.25 -5.40
C LEU A 50 -14.42 7.04 -4.89
N SER A 51 -14.22 7.99 -3.98
CA SER A 51 -15.30 8.78 -3.37
C SER A 51 -16.10 9.60 -4.38
N ASP A 52 -15.47 10.03 -5.46
CA ASP A 52 -16.10 10.77 -6.56
C ASP A 52 -16.84 9.88 -7.56
N THR A 53 -16.71 8.55 -7.45
CA THR A 53 -17.34 7.57 -8.37
C THR A 53 -18.60 6.94 -7.76
N ASP A 54 -19.26 6.04 -8.48
CA ASP A 54 -20.36 5.24 -7.91
C ASP A 54 -19.88 4.06 -7.04
N TYR A 55 -18.58 3.74 -7.05
CA TYR A 55 -18.02 2.63 -6.29
C TYR A 55 -17.99 2.90 -4.79
N ASN A 56 -18.06 1.82 -4.00
CA ASN A 56 -17.81 1.87 -2.56
C ASN A 56 -16.31 2.09 -2.26
N PRO A 57 -15.88 3.26 -1.74
CA PRO A 57 -14.48 3.51 -1.44
C PRO A 57 -13.94 2.61 -0.32
N LYS A 58 -14.81 2.24 0.63
CA LYS A 58 -14.48 1.32 1.73
C LYS A 58 -14.21 -0.10 1.22
N ALA A 59 -14.86 -0.52 0.13
CA ALA A 59 -14.67 -1.85 -0.43
C ALA A 59 -13.24 -2.09 -0.95
N PHE A 60 -12.46 -1.03 -1.17
CA PHE A 60 -11.01 -1.12 -1.45
C PHE A 60 -10.26 -1.88 -0.34
N ALA A 61 -10.64 -1.70 0.93
CA ALA A 61 -10.04 -2.44 2.05
C ALA A 61 -10.20 -3.96 1.90
N GLY A 62 -11.27 -4.41 1.25
CA GLY A 62 -11.56 -5.82 1.00
C GLY A 62 -10.53 -6.51 0.10
N PHE A 63 -9.78 -5.77 -0.72
CA PHE A 63 -8.64 -6.31 -1.46
C PHE A 63 -7.55 -6.82 -0.52
N PHE A 64 -7.18 -6.02 0.48
CA PHE A 64 -6.17 -6.39 1.46
C PHE A 64 -6.68 -7.47 2.42
N GLU A 65 -7.95 -7.45 2.81
CA GLU A 65 -8.56 -8.53 3.61
C GLU A 65 -8.49 -9.89 2.91
N ARG A 66 -8.77 -9.92 1.59
CA ARG A 66 -8.63 -11.14 0.78
C ARG A 66 -7.18 -11.59 0.69
N MET A 67 -6.26 -10.66 0.45
CA MET A 67 -4.83 -10.95 0.38
C MET A 67 -4.28 -11.52 1.70
N GLU A 68 -4.69 -10.96 2.84
CA GLU A 68 -4.32 -11.45 4.17
C GLU A 68 -4.92 -12.84 4.44
N LYS A 69 -6.18 -13.06 4.06
CA LYS A 69 -6.87 -14.33 4.22
C LYS A 69 -6.29 -15.45 3.36
N GLU A 70 -5.83 -15.13 2.16
CA GLU A 70 -5.23 -16.10 1.23
C GLU A 70 -3.76 -16.41 1.57
N GLY A 71 -3.19 -15.72 2.56
CA GLY A 71 -2.14 -16.25 3.44
C GLY A 71 -0.96 -16.91 2.74
N GLY A 72 -0.40 -16.27 1.70
CA GLY A 72 0.79 -16.77 1.03
C GLY A 72 0.57 -17.88 -0.02
N SER A 73 -0.67 -18.27 -0.32
CA SER A 73 -0.94 -19.19 -1.44
C SER A 73 -0.80 -18.53 -2.82
N MET A 74 -0.83 -17.20 -2.88
CA MET A 74 -0.54 -16.41 -4.09
C MET A 74 0.97 -16.18 -4.34
N GLY A 75 1.87 -17.02 -3.82
CA GLY A 75 3.32 -16.84 -4.01
C GLY A 75 3.83 -15.43 -3.62
N PRO A 76 5.07 -15.06 -3.99
CA PRO A 76 5.47 -13.66 -3.93
C PRO A 76 4.73 -12.92 -5.04
N LEU A 77 3.53 -12.39 -4.73
CA LEU A 77 2.86 -11.43 -5.58
C LEU A 77 3.88 -10.34 -5.94
N GLN A 78 4.14 -10.11 -7.23
CA GLN A 78 4.98 -9.00 -7.68
C GLN A 78 4.53 -7.66 -7.07
N PHE A 79 3.23 -7.54 -6.81
CA PHE A 79 2.64 -6.45 -6.06
C PHE A 79 3.29 -6.24 -4.68
N LEU A 80 3.45 -7.29 -3.86
CA LEU A 80 4.05 -7.19 -2.52
C LEU A 80 5.57 -6.94 -2.56
N SER A 81 6.22 -7.20 -3.69
CA SER A 81 7.65 -6.88 -3.88
C SER A 81 7.90 -5.38 -4.06
N THR A 82 6.93 -4.64 -4.62
CA THR A 82 7.03 -3.18 -4.79
C THR A 82 6.19 -2.39 -3.79
N HIS A 83 5.11 -2.99 -3.28
CA HIS A 83 4.18 -2.45 -2.32
C HIS A 83 4.10 -3.35 -1.08
N PRO A 84 5.10 -3.29 -0.19
CA PRO A 84 5.10 -4.12 1.02
C PRO A 84 3.88 -3.78 1.88
N ASN A 85 3.11 -4.77 2.33
CA ASN A 85 1.93 -4.53 3.15
C ASN A 85 2.33 -3.87 4.50
N PRO A 86 2.00 -2.59 4.75
CA PRO A 86 2.12 -2.01 6.08
C PRO A 86 1.14 -2.69 7.04
N GLU A 87 1.54 -2.89 8.29
CA GLU A 87 0.59 -3.34 9.32
C GLU A 87 -0.61 -2.39 9.41
N ASN A 88 -1.82 -2.96 9.43
CA ASN A 88 -3.09 -2.26 9.64
C ASN A 88 -3.62 -1.40 8.45
N ARG A 89 -3.29 -1.71 7.19
CA ARG A 89 -3.88 -0.99 6.02
C ARG A 89 -5.41 -0.94 6.07
N VAL A 90 -6.05 -2.09 6.28
CA VAL A 90 -7.51 -2.21 6.35
C VAL A 90 -8.10 -1.22 7.36
N LYS A 91 -7.49 -1.13 8.55
CA LYS A 91 -7.91 -0.19 9.58
C LYS A 91 -7.73 1.26 9.13
N LYS A 92 -6.57 1.62 8.58
CA LYS A 92 -6.27 2.98 8.12
C LYS A 92 -7.22 3.44 7.01
N ILE A 93 -7.49 2.58 6.03
CA ILE A 93 -8.45 2.85 4.95
C ILE A 93 -9.85 3.10 5.52
N ASN A 94 -10.30 2.24 6.44
CA ASN A 94 -11.60 2.39 7.09
C ASN A 94 -11.70 3.69 7.91
N ASP A 95 -10.66 4.01 8.70
CA ASP A 95 -10.60 5.24 9.48
C ASP A 95 -10.60 6.48 8.56
N PHE A 96 -9.82 6.46 7.49
CA PHE A 96 -9.74 7.56 6.53
C PHE A 96 -11.05 7.75 5.76
N TRP A 97 -11.73 6.67 5.36
CA TRP A 97 -13.06 6.74 4.74
C TRP A 97 -14.09 7.44 5.65
N VAL A 98 -14.06 7.15 6.95
CA VAL A 98 -14.92 7.84 7.94
C VAL A 98 -14.54 9.33 8.05
N LEU A 99 -13.24 9.64 8.08
CA LEU A 99 -12.74 11.01 8.19
C LEU A 99 -13.07 11.87 6.96
N GLU A 100 -12.94 11.32 5.75
CA GLU A 100 -13.29 11.98 4.49
C GLU A 100 -14.80 12.21 4.37
N GLY A 101 -15.62 11.44 5.10
CA GLY A 101 -17.08 11.52 5.04
C GLY A 101 -17.64 10.98 3.73
N SER A 102 -16.91 10.08 3.08
CA SER A 102 -17.26 9.52 1.78
C SER A 102 -18.51 8.64 1.85
N LYS A 103 -19.28 8.64 0.76
CA LYS A 103 -20.45 7.77 0.62
C LYS A 103 -20.07 6.28 0.61
N GLU A 104 -21.04 5.42 0.90
CA GLU A 104 -20.87 3.97 0.85
C GLU A 104 -20.83 3.43 -0.59
N GLY A 105 -21.41 4.11 -1.59
CA GLY A 105 -21.36 3.67 -3.00
C GLY A 105 -21.97 2.29 -3.27
N ALA A 106 -21.82 1.79 -4.49
CA ALA A 106 -22.30 0.50 -4.96
C ALA A 106 -21.18 -0.57 -4.99
N ASP A 107 -21.58 -1.84 -4.83
CA ASP A 107 -20.66 -2.99 -4.81
C ASP A 107 -20.28 -3.53 -6.20
N HIS A 108 -21.08 -3.20 -7.22
CA HIS A 108 -20.98 -3.67 -8.60
C HIS A 108 -20.75 -5.19 -8.75
N GLN A 109 -21.32 -6.02 -7.87
CA GLN A 109 -21.05 -7.47 -7.84
C GLN A 109 -21.36 -8.19 -9.17
N LYS A 110 -22.45 -7.81 -9.84
CA LYS A 110 -22.82 -8.39 -11.15
C LYS A 110 -21.80 -8.07 -12.24
N SER A 111 -21.29 -6.83 -12.24
CA SER A 111 -20.26 -6.39 -13.19
C SER A 111 -18.95 -7.13 -12.96
N PHE A 112 -18.60 -7.34 -11.68
CA PHE A 112 -17.43 -8.12 -11.28
C PHE A 112 -17.54 -9.58 -11.74
N GLN A 113 -18.66 -10.27 -11.47
CA GLN A 113 -18.90 -11.64 -11.94
C GLN A 113 -18.82 -11.79 -13.47
N LYS A 114 -19.35 -10.78 -14.18
CA LYS A 114 -19.22 -10.73 -15.65
C LYS A 114 -17.76 -10.61 -16.07
N LEU A 115 -16.96 -9.76 -15.42
CA LEU A 115 -15.54 -9.63 -15.70
C LEU A 115 -14.81 -10.95 -15.41
N GLU A 116 -15.08 -11.60 -14.29
CA GLU A 116 -14.51 -12.92 -13.96
C GLU A 116 -14.80 -13.95 -15.04
N SER A 117 -16.02 -13.97 -15.58
CA SER A 117 -16.39 -14.91 -16.66
C SER A 117 -15.65 -14.66 -17.99
N LEU A 118 -15.01 -13.49 -18.16
CA LEU A 118 -14.22 -13.15 -19.34
C LEU A 118 -12.72 -13.45 -19.16
N LEU A 119 -12.27 -13.76 -17.94
CA LEU A 119 -10.89 -14.11 -17.69
C LEU A 119 -10.58 -15.52 -18.22
N PRO A 120 -9.40 -15.75 -18.80
CA PRO A 120 -8.98 -17.09 -19.20
C PRO A 120 -8.88 -18.01 -17.97
N ASP A 121 -9.14 -19.31 -18.17
CA ASP A 121 -9.00 -20.30 -17.12
C ASP A 121 -7.59 -20.26 -16.52
N ASN A 122 -7.51 -20.31 -15.19
CA ASN A 122 -6.27 -20.19 -14.41
C ASN A 122 -5.27 -21.35 -14.60
N THR A 123 -5.48 -22.22 -15.60
CA THR A 123 -4.68 -23.39 -15.93
C THR A 123 -3.56 -23.10 -16.94
N THR A 124 -3.39 -21.83 -17.36
CA THR A 124 -2.43 -21.41 -18.41
C THR A 124 -1.27 -20.53 -17.93
N PHE A 125 -0.96 -20.52 -16.64
CA PHE A 125 0.27 -19.91 -16.10
C PHE A 125 1.04 -20.88 -15.20
#